data_AF-A0A936HD32-F1
#
_entry.id   AF-A0A936HD32-F1
#
_cell.length_a   1.000
_cell.length_b   1.000
_cell.length_c   1.000
_cell.angle_alpha   90.00
_cell.angle_beta   90.00
_cell.angle_gamma   90.00
#
_symmetry.space_group_name_H-M   'P 1'
#
loop_
_entity.id
_entity.type
_entity.pdbx_description
1 polymer ?
#
loop_
_entity_poly.entity_id
_entity_poly.type
_entity_poly.pdbx_seq_one_letter_code
_entity_poly.pdbx_strand_id
1 'polypeptide(L)'
;MMLLAVSWTGASAGEPLCNRATLGQTACFTAKLCACIIDRGGSITGIPPGFRWDCGVLRPSCGEAADQPVTIQEFRGAPPAYPSAVAIDRRSLINIRPRPPAPLAPPLPLE
;
A
#
# COMPACT_ATOMS: atom_id res chain seq x y z
N MET A 1 -27.49 -2.10 -50.07
CA MET A 1 -26.40 -2.78 -49.33
C MET A 1 -25.99 -1.88 -48.17
N MET A 2 -26.49 -2.19 -46.97
CA MET A 2 -26.28 -1.42 -45.75
C MET A 2 -24.99 -1.92 -45.10
N LEU A 3 -23.94 -1.10 -45.11
CA LEU A 3 -22.68 -1.41 -44.42
C LEU A 3 -22.81 -0.92 -42.97
N LEU A 4 -22.93 -1.88 -42.05
CA LEU A 4 -22.86 -1.67 -40.61
C LEU A 4 -21.43 -1.26 -40.24
N ALA A 5 -21.24 0.00 -39.85
CA ALA A 5 -19.99 0.46 -39.26
C ALA A 5 -19.86 -0.12 -37.84
N VAL A 6 -18.96 -1.08 -37.67
CA VAL A 6 -18.52 -1.55 -36.35
C VAL A 6 -17.61 -0.47 -35.75
N SER A 7 -18.13 0.26 -34.78
CA SER A 7 -17.34 1.16 -33.92
C SER A 7 -16.81 0.35 -32.74
N TRP A 8 -15.56 -0.11 -32.80
CA TRP A 8 -14.90 -0.65 -31.62
C TRP A 8 -14.37 0.50 -30.75
N THR A 9 -14.92 0.61 -29.54
CA THR A 9 -14.53 1.54 -28.47
C THR A 9 -13.45 0.93 -27.57
N GLY A 10 -12.49 1.72 -27.08
CA GLY A 10 -11.76 1.37 -25.86
C GLY A 10 -10.37 2.00 -25.68
N ALA A 11 -10.27 3.32 -25.54
CA ALA A 11 -9.10 3.95 -24.93
C ALA A 11 -9.49 4.40 -23.52
N SER A 12 -9.10 3.64 -22.50
CA SER A 12 -9.09 4.13 -21.12
C SER A 12 -8.20 5.38 -21.09
N ALA A 13 -8.73 6.53 -20.65
CA ALA A 13 -7.94 7.75 -20.50
C ALA A 13 -6.69 7.43 -19.68
N GLY A 14 -5.55 7.48 -20.36
CA GLY A 14 -4.36 6.71 -20.02
C GLY A 14 -3.73 7.10 -18.71
N GLU A 15 -3.44 6.09 -17.91
CA GLU A 15 -2.52 6.23 -16.78
C GLU A 15 -1.20 6.84 -17.25
N PRO A 16 -0.68 7.87 -16.55
CA PRO A 16 0.51 8.58 -16.98
C PRO A 16 1.71 7.61 -17.03
N LEU A 17 2.46 7.66 -18.13
CA LEU A 17 3.69 6.90 -18.26
C LEU A 17 4.72 7.40 -17.25
N CYS A 18 5.26 6.50 -16.41
CA CYS A 18 6.41 6.85 -15.58
C CYS A 18 7.69 6.81 -16.43
N ASN A 19 8.23 8.00 -16.69
CA ASN A 19 9.46 8.20 -17.45
C ASN A 19 10.26 9.36 -16.84
N ARG A 20 11.34 9.77 -17.51
CA ARG A 20 12.20 10.87 -17.04
C ARG A 20 11.44 12.19 -16.81
N ALA A 21 10.46 12.51 -17.66
CA ALA A 21 9.70 13.75 -17.55
C ALA A 21 8.73 13.76 -16.35
N THR A 22 8.31 12.59 -15.89
CA THR A 22 7.37 12.44 -14.77
C THR A 22 8.06 12.00 -13.47
N LEU A 23 9.40 11.93 -13.45
CA LEU A 23 10.14 11.49 -12.27
C LEU A 23 9.83 12.38 -11.07
N GLY A 24 9.50 11.76 -9.93
CA GLY A 24 9.12 12.46 -8.70
C GLY A 24 7.66 12.92 -8.65
N GLN A 25 6.90 12.81 -9.76
CA GLN A 25 5.46 13.06 -9.72
C GLN A 25 4.72 11.95 -8.99
N THR A 26 3.53 12.29 -8.49
CA THR A 26 2.61 11.34 -7.86
C THR A 26 1.32 11.23 -8.66
N ALA A 27 0.72 10.04 -8.68
CA ALA A 27 -0.54 9.78 -9.34
C ALA A 27 -1.33 8.71 -8.58
N CYS A 28 -2.65 8.74 -8.72
CA CYS A 28 -3.56 7.85 -8.03
C CYS A 28 -3.91 6.64 -8.87
N PHE A 29 -3.59 5.45 -8.37
CA PHE A 29 -3.90 4.16 -9.00
C PHE A 29 -4.69 3.30 -8.03
N THR A 30 -5.92 2.92 -8.40
CA THR A 30 -6.79 2.07 -7.55
C THR A 30 -6.86 2.58 -6.09
N ALA A 31 -7.10 3.89 -5.92
CA ALA A 31 -7.14 4.59 -4.62
C ALA A 31 -5.83 4.60 -3.81
N LYS A 32 -4.69 4.22 -4.38
CA LYS A 32 -3.34 4.36 -3.80
C LYS A 32 -2.54 5.48 -4.46
N LEU A 33 -1.86 6.28 -3.65
CA LEU A 33 -1.00 7.35 -4.15
C LEU A 33 0.38 6.78 -4.51
N CYS A 34 0.65 6.61 -5.79
CA CYS A 34 1.94 6.10 -6.26
C CYS A 34 2.89 7.23 -6.65
N ALA A 35 4.20 6.98 -6.55
CA ALA A 35 5.24 7.92 -6.97
C ALA A 35 6.05 7.36 -8.14
N CYS A 36 6.37 8.17 -9.13
CA CYS A 36 7.26 7.76 -10.22
C CYS A 36 8.71 7.85 -9.74
N ILE A 37 9.41 6.72 -9.68
CA ILE A 37 10.78 6.60 -9.19
C ILE A 37 11.70 5.96 -10.23
N ILE A 38 13.03 6.09 -10.01
CA ILE A 38 14.02 5.22 -10.64
C ILE A 38 14.28 4.06 -9.68
N ASP A 39 13.87 2.88 -10.08
CA ASP A 39 14.14 1.65 -9.35
C ASP A 39 15.42 0.99 -9.87
N ARG A 40 16.22 0.45 -8.95
CA ARG A 40 17.50 -0.20 -9.26
C ARG A 40 17.33 -1.61 -9.84
N GLY A 41 16.12 -2.16 -9.81
CA GLY A 41 15.88 -3.55 -10.13
C GLY A 41 16.52 -4.49 -9.10
N GLY A 42 16.59 -5.77 -9.45
CA GLY A 42 17.23 -6.79 -8.62
C GLY A 42 17.52 -8.04 -9.43
N SER A 43 18.73 -8.57 -9.31
CA SER A 43 19.11 -9.83 -9.96
C SER A 43 18.36 -11.03 -9.41
N ILE A 44 18.07 -11.04 -8.10
CA ILE A 44 17.31 -12.10 -7.43
C ILE A 44 15.87 -12.19 -7.97
N THR A 45 15.24 -11.04 -8.22
CA THR A 45 13.86 -10.98 -8.75
C THR A 45 13.80 -11.00 -10.27
N GLY A 46 14.94 -10.92 -10.97
CA GLY A 46 15.01 -10.79 -12.43
C GLY A 46 14.43 -9.48 -12.95
N ILE A 47 14.25 -8.48 -12.09
CA ILE A 47 13.64 -7.21 -12.46
C ILE A 47 14.73 -6.25 -12.95
N PRO A 48 14.66 -5.73 -14.19
CA PRO A 48 15.63 -4.77 -14.69
C PRO A 48 15.46 -3.39 -14.01
N PRO A 49 16.53 -2.58 -13.90
CA PRO A 49 16.44 -1.19 -13.46
C PRO A 49 15.62 -0.35 -14.44
N GLY A 50 14.96 0.71 -13.94
CA GLY A 50 14.20 1.62 -14.79
C GLY A 50 13.21 2.52 -14.04
N PHE A 51 12.47 3.32 -14.82
CA PHE A 51 11.38 4.14 -14.30
C PHE A 51 10.15 3.29 -14.04
N ARG A 52 9.55 3.42 -12.84
CA ARG A 52 8.29 2.75 -12.51
C ARG A 52 7.49 3.49 -11.45
N TRP A 53 6.19 3.20 -11.39
CA TRP A 53 5.33 3.64 -10.31
C TRP A 53 5.57 2.81 -9.04
N ASP A 54 6.04 3.45 -7.96
CA ASP A 54 6.08 2.89 -6.61
C ASP A 54 4.72 3.08 -5.94
N CYS A 55 3.98 1.97 -5.84
CA CYS A 55 2.72 1.86 -5.12
C CYS A 55 2.85 1.03 -3.84
N GLY A 56 4.06 0.95 -3.26
CA GLY A 56 4.36 0.08 -2.14
C GLY A 56 3.46 0.29 -0.92
N VAL A 57 3.45 -0.67 0.02
CA VAL A 57 2.55 -0.66 1.18
C VAL A 57 2.64 0.60 2.05
N LEU A 58 3.80 1.27 2.05
CA LEU A 58 4.04 2.50 2.79
C LEU A 58 3.44 3.74 2.11
N ARG A 59 2.90 3.61 0.89
CA ARG A 59 2.22 4.70 0.20
C ARG A 59 0.79 4.87 0.74
N PRO A 60 0.37 6.11 1.03
CA PRO A 60 -0.96 6.39 1.54
C PRO A 60 -2.03 6.12 0.48
N SER A 61 -3.29 6.09 0.92
CA SER A 61 -4.43 6.14 0.01
C SER A 61 -4.59 7.55 -0.57
N CYS A 62 -5.23 7.66 -1.72
CA CYS A 62 -5.59 8.94 -2.33
C CYS A 62 -6.61 9.71 -1.47
N GLY A 63 -6.56 11.05 -1.50
CA GLY A 63 -7.43 11.93 -0.70
C GLY A 63 -6.72 12.53 0.52
N GLU A 64 -7.46 13.01 1.52
CA GLU A 64 -6.89 13.72 2.70
C GLU A 64 -5.82 12.94 3.48
N ALA A 65 -5.81 11.61 3.38
CA ALA A 65 -4.76 10.78 3.98
C ALA A 65 -3.38 10.96 3.33
N ALA A 66 -3.31 11.44 2.09
CA ALA A 66 -2.06 11.76 1.39
C ALA A 66 -1.35 13.00 1.98
N ASP A 67 -2.12 13.93 2.56
CA ASP A 67 -1.61 15.18 3.14
C ASP A 67 -1.18 15.03 4.60
N GLN A 68 -1.42 13.87 5.21
CA GLN A 68 -1.03 13.60 6.59
C GLN A 68 0.39 13.01 6.62
N PRO A 69 1.43 13.81 6.94
CA PRO A 69 2.79 13.30 7.02
C PRO A 69 2.87 12.26 8.15
N VAL A 70 3.62 11.18 7.88
CA VAL A 70 4.01 10.24 8.93
C VAL A 70 4.96 10.98 9.87
N THR A 71 4.50 11.28 11.08
CA THR A 71 5.32 11.96 12.10
C THR A 71 5.76 10.98 13.18
N ILE A 72 6.99 11.15 13.67
CA ILE A 72 7.48 10.45 14.87
C ILE A 72 7.04 11.19 16.14
N GLN A 73 6.36 12.34 16.03
CA GLN A 73 5.75 12.95 17.21
C GLN A 73 4.77 11.96 17.85
N GLU A 74 4.94 11.80 19.15
CA GLU A 74 4.02 11.08 20.00
C GLU A 74 2.62 11.70 19.87
N PHE A 75 1.63 10.87 19.57
CA PHE A 75 0.25 11.30 19.49
C PHE A 75 -0.25 11.69 20.89
N ARG A 76 -0.48 12.99 21.10
CA ARG A 76 -0.99 13.54 22.38
C ARG A 76 -2.51 13.76 22.42
N GLY A 77 -3.25 13.24 21.45
CA GLY A 77 -4.71 13.40 21.41
C GLY A 77 -5.43 12.52 22.44
N ALA A 78 -6.52 13.02 23.02
CA ALA A 78 -7.39 12.23 23.88
C ALA A 78 -8.29 11.30 23.03
N PRO A 79 -8.58 10.06 23.47
CA PRO A 79 -9.62 9.24 22.85
C PRO A 79 -10.95 10.03 22.81
N PRO A 80 -11.73 10.02 21.70
CA PRO A 80 -11.67 9.12 20.54
C PRO A 80 -10.98 9.69 19.29
N ALA A 81 -10.24 10.79 19.39
CA ALA A 81 -9.71 11.54 18.23
C ALA A 81 -8.44 10.93 17.58
N TYR A 82 -8.40 9.60 17.41
CA TYR A 82 -7.28 8.95 16.73
C TYR A 82 -7.28 9.31 15.23
N PRO A 83 -6.11 9.56 14.61
CA PRO A 83 -6.03 9.74 13.17
C PRO A 83 -6.44 8.45 12.45
N SER A 84 -7.07 8.58 11.29
CA SER A 84 -7.56 7.44 10.47
C SER A 84 -6.45 6.48 10.04
N ALA A 85 -5.19 6.92 10.04
CA ALA A 85 -4.02 6.06 9.83
C ALA A 85 -3.73 5.09 11.00
N VAL A 86 -4.26 5.35 12.20
CA VAL A 86 -4.10 4.55 13.44
C VAL A 86 -5.45 3.94 13.87
N ALA A 87 -6.43 3.87 12.97
CA ALA A 87 -7.66 3.14 13.26
C ALA A 87 -7.40 1.64 13.10
N ILE A 88 -6.95 0.97 14.18
CA ILE A 88 -7.13 -0.48 14.29
C ILE A 88 -8.64 -0.73 14.29
N ASP A 89 -9.13 -1.47 13.31
CA ASP A 89 -10.53 -1.92 13.26
C ASP A 89 -10.83 -2.75 14.53
N ARG A 90 -11.39 -2.08 15.55
CA ARG A 90 -11.74 -2.72 16.83
C ARG A 90 -12.89 -3.72 16.69
N ARG A 91 -13.60 -3.72 15.56
CA ARG A 91 -14.62 -4.75 15.28
C ARG A 91 -14.00 -6.13 15.08
N SER A 92 -12.76 -6.19 14.59
CA SER A 92 -12.01 -7.46 14.46
C SER A 92 -11.37 -7.95 15.78
N LEU A 93 -11.17 -7.10 16.79
CA LEU A 93 -10.54 -7.50 18.05
C LEU A 93 -11.49 -8.19 19.04
N ILE A 94 -12.80 -8.17 18.79
CA ILE A 94 -13.81 -8.81 19.66
C ILE A 94 -13.75 -10.35 19.57
N ASN A 95 -12.99 -10.91 18.61
CA ASN A 95 -12.83 -12.36 18.43
C ASN A 95 -11.38 -12.85 18.55
N ILE A 96 -10.53 -12.18 19.34
CA ILE A 96 -9.24 -12.77 19.71
C ILE A 96 -9.46 -13.63 20.95
N ARG A 97 -9.58 -14.95 20.76
CA ARG A 97 -9.47 -15.87 21.90
C ARG A 97 -8.06 -15.73 22.48
N PRO A 98 -7.90 -15.59 23.80
CA PRO A 98 -6.59 -15.66 24.43
C PRO A 98 -5.89 -16.95 23.99
N ARG A 99 -4.62 -16.83 23.56
CA ARG A 99 -3.79 -18.01 23.34
C ARG A 99 -3.69 -18.76 24.67
N PRO A 100 -4.06 -20.05 24.74
CA PRO A 100 -3.87 -20.82 25.97
C PRO A 100 -2.39 -20.84 26.35
N PRO A 101 -2.06 -20.87 27.65
CA PRO A 101 -0.67 -20.97 28.10
C PRO A 101 -0.02 -22.21 27.49
N ALA A 102 1.25 -22.08 27.10
CA ALA A 102 2.02 -23.22 26.60
C ALA A 102 2.09 -24.31 27.68
N PRO A 103 2.03 -25.61 27.31
CA PRO A 103 2.28 -26.70 28.24
C PRO A 103 3.67 -26.54 28.88
N LEU A 104 3.78 -26.84 30.16
CA LEU A 104 5.07 -26.94 30.83
C LEU A 104 5.90 -28.01 30.12
N ALA A 105 7.11 -27.65 29.70
CA ALA A 105 8.04 -28.62 29.14
C ALA A 105 8.40 -29.68 30.20
N PRO A 106 8.55 -30.96 29.81
CA PRO A 106 9.05 -31.98 30.73
C PRO A 106 10.47 -31.63 31.21
N PRO A 107 10.85 -32.03 32.44
CA PRO A 107 12.22 -31.82 32.92
C PRO A 107 13.21 -32.53 31.98
N LEU A 108 14.31 -31.84 31.68
CA LEU A 108 15.41 -32.42 30.92
C LEU A 108 16.02 -33.58 31.73
N PRO A 109 16.39 -34.70 31.09
CA PRO A 109 17.15 -35.75 31.75
C PRO A 109 18.50 -35.20 32.21
N LEU A 110 18.86 -35.50 33.45
CA LEU A 110 20.21 -35.28 33.97
C LEU A 110 21.06 -36.48 33.50
N GLU A 111 21.82 -36.30 32.42
CA GLU A 111 23.01 -37.12 32.11
C GLU A 111 24.27 -36.42 32.62
#